data_AF-A0A920HQ82-F1
#
_entry.id   AF-A0A920HQ82-F1
#
_cell.length_a   1.000
_cell.length_b   1.000
_cell.length_c   1.000
_cell.angle_alpha   90.00
_cell.angle_beta   90.00
_cell.angle_gamma   90.00
#
_symmetry.space_group_name_H-M   'P 1'
#
loop_
_entity.id
_entity.type
_entity.pdbx_description
1 polymer ?
#
loop_
_entity_poly.entity_id
_entity_poly.type
_entity_poly.pdbx_seq_one_letter_code
_entity_poly.pdbx_strand_id
1 'polypeptide(L)' 'MFKVNVKSVNTLRRKGKTTNFKNIKGKRKDFKHAIVTLEDGQSIDVMGGV' A
#
# COMPACT_ATOMS: atom_id res chain seq x y z
N MET A 1 15.48 1.97 -0.86
CA MET A 1 14.76 3.22 -1.15
C MET A 1 15.01 3.57 -2.61
N PHE A 2 13.95 3.80 -3.40
CA PHE A 2 14.08 4.07 -4.83
C PHE A 2 14.51 5.52 -5.04
N LYS A 3 15.52 5.76 -5.90
CA LYS A 3 16.01 7.10 -6.25
C LYS A 3 15.18 7.67 -7.42
N VAL A 4 13.94 8.04 -7.13
CA VAL A 4 12.98 8.57 -8.11
C VAL A 4 12.32 9.83 -7.58
N ASN A 5 11.92 10.70 -8.50
CA ASN A 5 11.19 11.92 -8.21
C ASN A 5 9.69 11.63 -8.21
N VAL A 6 9.02 12.02 -7.13
CA VAL A 6 7.59 11.80 -6.95
C VAL A 6 6.85 13.11 -7.21
N LYS A 7 5.91 13.09 -8.15
CA LYS A 7 5.08 14.24 -8.52
C LYS A 7 3.92 14.42 -7.54
N SER A 8 3.23 13.33 -7.18
CA SER A 8 2.12 13.38 -6.23
C SER A 8 1.90 12.05 -5.52
N VAL A 9 1.28 12.12 -4.33
CA VAL A 9 0.94 10.94 -3.51
C VAL A 9 -0.51 11.05 -3.06
N ASN A 10 -1.30 10.05 -3.44
CA ASN A 10 -2.66 9.86 -2.96
C ASN A 10 -2.69 8.72 -1.95
N THR A 11 -3.24 8.97 -0.75
CA THR A 11 -3.29 7.94 0.31
C THR A 11 -4.71 7.52 0.65
N LEU A 12 -4.88 6.23 0.92
CA LEU A 12 -6.15 5.61 1.29
C LEU A 12 -5.95 4.79 2.55
N ARG A 13 -6.77 5.03 3.58
CA ARG A 13 -6.73 4.23 4.82
C ARG A 13 -7.72 3.08 4.72
N ARG A 14 -7.21 1.86 4.58
CA ARG A 14 -8.00 0.64 4.61
C ARG A 14 -8.12 0.13 6.03
N LYS A 15 -9.34 0.23 6.59
CA LYS A 15 -9.65 -0.38 7.87
C LYS A 15 -9.58 -1.91 7.74
N GLY A 16 -8.85 -2.55 8.65
CA GLY A 16 -8.79 -3.99 8.76
C GLY A 16 -10.15 -4.55 9.14
N LYS A 17 -10.54 -5.64 8.48
CA LYS A 17 -11.81 -6.31 8.76
C LYS A 17 -11.79 -6.89 10.17
N THR A 18 -12.92 -6.78 10.87
CA THR A 18 -13.18 -7.59 12.06
C THR A 18 -13.19 -9.06 11.65
N THR A 19 -12.52 -9.90 12.43
CA THR A 19 -12.38 -11.33 12.17
C THR A 19 -12.67 -12.09 13.43
N ASN A 20 -13.21 -13.29 13.30
CA ASN A 20 -13.35 -14.19 14.45
C ASN A 20 -12.43 -15.39 14.24
N PHE A 21 -11.71 -15.77 15.29
CA PHE A 21 -11.04 -17.06 15.36
C PHE A 21 -11.71 -17.88 16.45
N LYS A 22 -12.44 -18.93 16.06
CA LYS A 22 -13.36 -19.67 16.94
C LYS A 22 -14.34 -18.68 17.62
N ASN A 23 -14.34 -18.63 18.96
CA ASN A 23 -15.21 -17.76 19.76
C ASN A 23 -14.55 -16.41 20.12
N ILE A 24 -13.35 -16.12 19.65
CA ILE A 24 -12.61 -14.89 19.99
C ILE A 24 -12.72 -13.88 18.85
N LYS A 25 -13.28 -12.70 19.17
CA LYS A 25 -13.32 -11.55 18.25
C LYS A 25 -11.93 -10.92 18.17
N GLY A 26 -11.41 -10.81 16.96
CA GLY A 26 -10.18 -10.11 16.62
C GLY A 26 -10.42 -9.09 15.52
N LYS A 27 -9.36 -8.34 15.18
CA LYS A 27 -9.39 -7.40 14.07
C LYS A 27 -8.08 -7.50 13.31
N ARG A 28 -8.15 -7.53 11.97
CA ARG A 28 -6.96 -7.39 11.14
C ARG A 28 -6.38 -5.98 11.30
N LYS A 29 -5.07 -5.84 11.12
CA LYS A 29 -4.41 -4.54 11.15
C LYS A 29 -4.97 -3.62 10.08
N ASP A 30 -5.09 -2.34 10.41
CA ASP A 30 -5.40 -1.30 9.44
C ASP A 30 -4.14 -1.05 8.59
N PHE A 31 -4.32 -0.82 7.29
CA PHE A 31 -3.24 -0.49 6.37
C PHE A 31 -3.49 0.86 5.71
N LYS A 32 -2.40 1.57 5.39
CA LYS A 32 -2.45 2.77 4.57
C LYS A 32 -1.86 2.43 3.21
N HIS A 33 -2.69 2.49 2.17
CA HIS A 33 -2.23 2.36 0.80
C HIS A 33 -1.82 3.74 0.28
N ALA A 34 -0.73 3.78 -0.47
CA ALA A 34 -0.28 4.97 -1.16
C ALA A 34 -0.23 4.65 -2.66
N ILE A 35 -0.93 5.45 -3.45
CA ILE A 35 -0.85 5.47 -4.90
C ILE A 35 0.04 6.65 -5.24
N VAL A 36 1.14 6.39 -5.92
CA VAL A 36 2.20 7.36 -6.17
C VAL A 36 2.29 7.63 -7.67
N THR A 37 2.31 8.90 -8.05
CA THR A 37 2.53 9.32 -9.44
C THR A 37 3.95 9.85 -9.56
N LEU A 38 4.69 9.28 -10.52
CA LEU A 38 6.07 9.66 -10.82
C LEU A 38 6.12 10.76 -11.88
N GLU A 39 7.29 11.36 -12.04
CA GLU A 39 7.56 12.23 -13.18
C GLU A 39 7.69 11.44 -14.48
N ASP A 40 7.40 12.10 -15.61
CA ASP A 40 7.38 11.47 -16.92
C ASP A 40 8.75 10.88 -17.27
N GLY A 41 8.77 9.62 -17.70
CA GLY A 41 9.99 8.88 -18.05
C GLY A 41 10.66 8.13 -16.89
N GLN A 42 10.18 8.26 -15.65
CA GLN A 42 10.67 7.46 -14.53
C GLN A 42 9.77 6.25 -14.28
N SER A 43 10.37 5.06 -14.30
CA SER A 43 9.71 3.81 -13.95
C SER A 43 10.33 3.23 -12.68
N ILE A 44 9.49 2.67 -11.81
CA ILE A 44 9.95 1.81 -10.73
C ILE A 44 9.55 0.40 -11.13
N ASP A 45 10.55 -0.43 -11.43
CA ASP A 45 10.34 -1.86 -11.51
C ASP A 45 10.38 -2.46 -10.09
N VAL A 46 9.21 -2.70 -9.52
CA VAL A 46 9.05 -3.34 -8.20
C VAL A 46 8.88 -4.85 -8.35
N MET A 47 8.61 -5.33 -9.58
CA MET A 47 8.28 -6.72 -9.88
C MET A 47 9.26 -7.26 -10.92
N GLY A 48 10.52 -7.43 -10.52
CA GLY A 48 11.55 -8.11 -11.29
C GLY A 48 11.34 -9.63 -11.43
N GLY A 49 10.11 -10.09 -11.64
CA GLY A 49 9.75 -11.49 -11.89
C GLY A 49 9.14 -12.22 -10.69
N VAL A 50 7.83 -12.47 -10.76
CA VAL A 50 7.13 -13.67 -10.24
C VAL A 50 6.13 -14.09 -11.30
#